data_AF-N2BBP2-F1
#
_entry.id   AF-N2BBP2-F1
#
_cell.length_a   1.000
_cell.length_b   1.000
_cell.length_c   1.000
_cell.angle_alpha   90.00
_cell.angle_beta   90.00
_cell.angle_gamma   90.00
#
_symmetry.space_group_name_H-M   'P 1'
#
loop_
_entity.id
_entity.type
_entity.pdbx_description
1 polymer ?
#
loop_
_entity_poly.entity_id
_entity_poly.type
_entity_poly.pdbx_seq_one_letter_code
_entity_poly.pdbx_strand_id
1 'polypeptide(L)'
;MRDSIICANRMDKFRKYRKSVLCGALFASAFSVVEAMEFGTMGNVSASMGGAGVALKSPFALYYNPALLASDSKMRIGYSIGVGLSQSNLDKLTNLNFVKMVESLTSLGSQMGGGSKAITKTTRSAAPAINSGAMPFAANGGAKAASNLTGALTEALKASGAQGSNLEELWKNYEQKHQGNTDHSQLVGNLQTSVNNSNMTQEQKDMFNDFAGSVDWSDFDVSNGKITSMTIKSGSNGALDAAMKDLDTLFEVLKNNNMNVISQSGIVFQLSSETMQEKFGSLAVGLFNTTQAGVSLVGDKSRMRLIFGDPTDGYYELVVKSGGYTLKQATAEDYNKFSILQSVEKGDAHKVVSSVFNLTELPVGYAYRFNFDNSELSIGVAGKLMLGASLYHEQFLGSNLQFNTNFASNIQYNTTFGIDLGTYYGYNLSDSGQLGVGFVAKNINTPTFRFDTAPTISIKPQYRAGIAYNGKRFSLAFDADVLPNEVLTYSQYGLYSQMIGGGFKLDYRFVDVRGGVAYDLRRDTGAILTAGVNILGLIDIAAEVGTTWVDYFGTTAPKYANVRVGGSFSW
;
A
#
# COMPACT_ATOMS: atom_id res chain seq x y z
N MET A 1 16.07 15.60 84.31
CA MET A 1 14.67 15.21 84.57
C MET A 1 14.13 14.72 83.24
N ARG A 2 14.19 13.41 82.99
CA ARG A 2 13.11 12.44 83.26
C ARG A 2 11.84 12.79 82.49
N ASP A 3 11.65 12.04 81.41
CA ASP A 3 10.42 11.31 81.06
C ASP A 3 9.11 11.97 81.41
N SER A 4 8.37 12.38 80.37
CA SER A 4 6.96 12.05 80.11
C SER A 4 6.40 12.99 79.03
N ILE A 5 5.59 12.63 78.04
CA ILE A 5 4.84 11.42 77.63
C ILE A 5 4.41 11.74 76.18
N ILE A 6 4.87 10.99 75.18
CA ILE A 6 4.09 9.96 74.46
C ILE A 6 2.72 10.47 73.97
N CYS A 7 2.67 11.01 72.74
CA CYS A 7 1.69 10.60 71.73
C CYS A 7 2.09 11.24 70.38
N ALA A 8 1.82 10.53 69.28
CA ALA A 8 2.10 10.92 67.89
C ALA A 8 3.52 10.67 67.34
N ASN A 9 4.08 9.48 67.60
CA ASN A 9 5.05 8.89 66.68
C ASN A 9 4.68 7.44 66.34
N ARG A 10 3.50 7.28 65.71
CA ARG A 10 3.06 5.99 65.15
C ARG A 10 1.94 6.16 64.12
N MET A 11 2.12 6.99 63.09
CA MET A 11 1.20 6.98 61.94
C MET A 11 1.82 7.52 60.64
N ASP A 12 3.11 7.25 60.44
CA ASP A 12 3.87 7.67 59.25
C ASP A 12 3.95 6.59 58.15
N LYS A 13 2.96 5.68 58.08
CA LYS A 13 3.00 4.57 57.09
C LYS A 13 1.69 4.24 56.36
N PHE A 14 0.68 5.11 56.37
CA PHE A 14 -0.57 4.86 55.64
C PHE A 14 -1.14 6.07 54.87
N ARG A 15 -0.27 6.98 54.42
CA ARG A 15 -0.68 8.16 53.64
C ARG A 15 0.19 8.40 52.40
N LYS A 16 0.52 7.31 51.68
CA LYS A 16 1.37 7.35 50.47
C LYS A 16 0.87 6.48 49.30
N TYR A 17 -0.45 6.29 49.16
CA TYR A 17 -1.01 5.40 48.11
C TYR A 17 -2.31 5.88 47.43
N ARG A 18 -2.59 7.19 47.36
CA ARG A 18 -3.83 7.69 46.72
C ARG A 18 -3.73 8.99 45.91
N LYS A 19 -2.58 9.29 45.32
CA LYS A 19 -2.43 10.35 44.29
C LYS A 19 -1.43 9.97 43.19
N SER A 20 -1.58 8.78 42.63
CA SER A 20 -0.77 8.30 41.49
C SER A 20 -1.60 7.73 40.33
N VAL A 21 -2.86 8.17 40.19
CA VAL A 21 -3.75 7.75 39.08
C VAL A 21 -3.93 8.88 38.05
N LEU A 22 -3.16 9.96 38.15
CA LEU A 22 -3.16 11.07 37.16
C LEU A 22 -1.90 11.10 36.28
N CYS A 23 -1.31 9.93 35.99
CA CYS A 23 -0.19 9.77 35.05
C CYS A 23 -0.44 8.73 33.94
N GLY A 24 -1.69 8.28 33.74
CA GLY A 24 -2.00 7.16 32.85
C GLY A 24 -2.59 7.50 31.47
N ALA A 25 -2.80 8.77 31.12
CA ALA A 25 -3.64 9.12 29.96
C ALA A 25 -3.01 10.09 28.93
N LEU A 26 -1.71 10.41 29.01
CA LEU A 26 -1.09 11.38 28.09
C LEU A 26 0.30 10.97 27.53
N PHE A 27 0.70 9.71 27.67
CA PHE A 27 1.94 9.18 27.05
C PHE A 27 1.72 7.83 26.34
N ALA A 28 0.56 7.71 25.68
CA ALA A 28 0.34 6.72 24.63
C ALA A 28 0.42 7.42 23.27
N SER A 29 1.50 8.18 23.03
CA SER A 29 2.00 8.28 21.66
C SER A 29 2.47 6.88 21.31
N ALA A 30 1.58 6.09 20.72
CA ALA A 30 1.95 4.87 20.04
C ALA A 30 3.04 5.26 19.04
N PHE A 31 4.31 5.07 19.41
CA PHE A 31 5.39 5.07 18.45
C PHE A 31 5.10 3.89 17.55
N SER A 32 4.49 4.16 16.40
CA SER A 32 4.26 3.17 15.36
C SER A 32 5.60 2.53 15.06
N VAL A 33 5.73 1.24 15.37
CA VAL A 33 6.87 0.46 14.93
C VAL A 33 6.59 0.14 13.47
N VAL A 34 7.48 0.58 12.60
CA VAL A 34 7.49 0.25 11.19
C VAL A 34 8.53 -0.83 11.01
N GLU A 35 8.06 -2.02 10.70
CA GLU A 35 8.91 -3.15 10.37
C GLU A 35 9.24 -3.03 8.87
N ALA A 36 10.52 -2.95 8.50
CA ALA A 36 10.87 -2.49 7.15
C ALA A 36 12.28 -2.85 6.70
N MET A 37 12.37 -3.71 5.69
CA MET A 37 13.31 -3.67 4.57
C MET A 37 13.03 -4.87 3.67
N GLU A 38 12.93 -4.66 2.36
CA GLU A 38 12.96 -5.76 1.39
C GLU A 38 14.37 -6.39 1.36
N PHE A 39 14.49 -7.61 0.87
CA PHE A 39 15.79 -8.18 0.56
C PHE A 39 16.33 -7.47 -0.70
N GLY A 40 17.13 -6.43 -0.48
CA GLY A 40 17.64 -5.59 -1.57
C GLY A 40 18.62 -6.32 -2.50
N THR A 41 18.84 -5.77 -3.69
CA THR A 41 19.88 -6.24 -4.61
C THR A 41 21.11 -5.32 -4.53
N MET A 42 22.29 -5.91 -4.33
CA MET A 42 23.58 -5.22 -4.39
C MET A 42 24.43 -5.76 -5.53
N GLY A 43 25.17 -4.89 -6.21
CA GLY A 43 26.03 -5.31 -7.31
C GLY A 43 25.28 -5.64 -8.60
N ASN A 44 25.98 -5.45 -9.71
CA ASN A 44 25.39 -5.52 -11.03
C ASN A 44 25.11 -6.95 -11.51
N VAL A 45 25.95 -7.93 -11.12
CA VAL A 45 25.79 -9.34 -11.52
C VAL A 45 24.46 -9.90 -11.06
N SER A 46 24.14 -9.74 -9.78
CA SER A 46 22.90 -10.26 -9.23
C SER A 46 21.68 -9.51 -9.78
N ALA A 47 21.75 -8.18 -9.85
CA ALA A 47 20.70 -7.36 -10.45
C ALA A 47 20.36 -7.80 -11.89
N SER A 48 21.37 -8.13 -12.70
CA SER A 48 21.20 -8.58 -14.08
C SER A 48 20.70 -10.02 -14.23
N MET A 49 20.71 -10.81 -13.15
CA MET A 49 20.35 -12.23 -13.10
C MET A 49 19.10 -12.46 -12.22
N GLY A 50 18.12 -11.54 -12.28
CA GLY A 50 16.88 -11.66 -11.52
C GLY A 50 17.05 -11.56 -10.00
N GLY A 51 18.09 -10.87 -9.52
CA GLY A 51 18.37 -10.73 -8.08
C GLY A 51 18.96 -11.97 -7.41
N ALA A 52 19.38 -12.98 -8.19
CA ALA A 52 20.00 -14.19 -7.66
C ALA A 52 21.46 -13.93 -7.23
N GLY A 53 21.83 -14.36 -6.02
CA GLY A 53 23.11 -14.03 -5.39
C GLY A 53 23.51 -14.94 -4.22
N VAL A 54 22.59 -15.72 -3.65
CA VAL A 54 22.83 -16.50 -2.41
C VAL A 54 23.67 -17.76 -2.64
N ALA A 55 23.68 -18.29 -3.86
CA ALA A 55 24.55 -19.39 -4.29
C ALA A 55 25.53 -19.00 -5.42
N LEU A 56 25.45 -17.77 -5.91
CA LEU A 56 26.25 -17.28 -7.05
C LEU A 56 27.55 -16.63 -6.56
N LYS A 57 28.69 -17.12 -7.02
CA LYS A 57 30.01 -16.57 -6.63
C LYS A 57 30.20 -15.17 -7.23
N SER A 58 30.09 -14.12 -6.41
CA SER A 58 30.24 -12.72 -6.82
C SER A 58 31.07 -11.90 -5.82
N PRO A 59 31.58 -10.71 -6.19
CA PRO A 59 32.28 -9.82 -5.26
C PRO A 59 31.43 -9.37 -4.07
N PHE A 60 30.10 -9.39 -4.21
CA PHE A 60 29.14 -8.98 -3.19
C PHE A 60 28.68 -10.16 -2.31
N ALA A 61 29.50 -11.21 -2.19
CA ALA A 61 29.25 -12.35 -1.29
C ALA A 61 28.95 -11.91 0.15
N LEU A 62 29.70 -10.94 0.69
CA LEU A 62 29.44 -10.37 2.02
C LEU A 62 28.01 -9.84 2.18
N TYR A 63 27.46 -9.25 1.11
CA TYR A 63 26.09 -8.76 1.11
C TYR A 63 25.09 -9.92 0.95
N TYR A 64 25.27 -10.85 0.01
CA TYR A 64 24.23 -11.87 -0.24
C TYR A 64 24.25 -13.04 0.74
N ASN A 65 25.41 -13.62 0.97
CA ASN A 65 25.59 -14.80 1.79
C ASN A 65 27.05 -14.86 2.27
N PRO A 66 27.35 -14.57 3.55
CA PRO A 66 28.72 -14.53 4.04
C PRO A 66 29.47 -15.86 3.85
N ALA A 67 28.79 -17.00 3.75
CA ALA A 67 29.45 -18.29 3.47
C ALA A 67 30.16 -18.33 2.10
N LEU A 68 29.69 -17.57 1.12
CA LEU A 68 30.30 -17.52 -0.21
C LEU A 68 31.69 -16.86 -0.20
N LEU A 69 32.07 -16.16 0.87
CA LEU A 69 33.42 -15.58 1.03
C LEU A 69 34.52 -16.65 0.94
N ALA A 70 34.25 -17.85 1.45
CA ALA A 70 35.19 -18.98 1.44
C ALA A 70 35.03 -19.90 0.23
N SER A 71 34.12 -19.58 -0.71
CA SER A 71 33.86 -20.41 -1.90
C SER A 71 34.76 -20.07 -3.10
N ASP A 72 35.45 -18.93 -3.09
CA ASP A 72 36.42 -18.54 -4.14
C ASP A 72 37.71 -17.98 -3.53
N SER A 73 38.85 -18.50 -3.97
CA SER A 73 40.19 -18.20 -3.46
C SER A 73 40.74 -16.86 -3.94
N LYS A 74 40.00 -16.09 -4.75
CA LYS A 74 40.46 -14.80 -5.26
C LYS A 74 40.23 -13.64 -4.30
N MET A 75 41.14 -12.69 -4.31
CA MET A 75 40.88 -11.37 -3.73
C MET A 75 39.95 -10.61 -4.67
N ARG A 76 39.01 -9.84 -4.10
CA ARG A 76 38.02 -9.12 -4.89
C ARG A 76 37.72 -7.73 -4.35
N ILE A 77 37.58 -6.77 -5.25
CA ILE A 77 36.97 -5.47 -5.00
C ILE A 77 35.71 -5.37 -5.84
N GLY A 78 34.59 -5.01 -5.24
CA GLY A 78 33.36 -4.69 -5.95
C GLY A 78 32.91 -3.28 -5.61
N TYR A 79 32.42 -2.55 -6.60
CA TYR A 79 31.72 -1.29 -6.39
C TYR A 79 30.47 -1.25 -7.26
N SER A 80 29.39 -0.65 -6.76
CA SER A 80 28.12 -0.54 -7.47
C SER A 80 27.32 0.63 -6.93
N ILE A 81 26.64 1.34 -7.81
CA ILE A 81 25.72 2.42 -7.50
C ILE A 81 24.46 2.18 -8.33
N GLY A 82 23.32 2.12 -7.67
CA GLY A 82 22.03 1.87 -8.27
C GLY A 82 21.00 2.89 -7.85
N VAL A 83 20.07 3.16 -8.76
CA VAL A 83 18.84 3.90 -8.49
C VAL A 83 17.69 3.17 -9.16
N GLY A 84 16.58 3.08 -8.45
CA GLY A 84 15.37 2.48 -8.94
C GLY A 84 14.14 3.19 -8.40
N LEU A 85 13.03 2.90 -9.05
CA LEU A 85 11.70 3.35 -8.68
C LEU A 85 10.81 2.12 -8.55
N SER A 86 9.89 2.18 -7.60
CA SER A 86 8.94 1.12 -7.34
C SER A 86 7.64 1.72 -6.87
N GLN A 87 6.52 1.23 -7.39
CA GLN A 87 5.20 1.75 -7.06
C GLN A 87 4.23 0.59 -6.78
N SER A 88 3.26 0.84 -5.91
CA SER A 88 2.16 -0.06 -5.60
C SER A 88 0.87 0.74 -5.38
N ASN A 89 -0.20 0.33 -6.07
CA ASN A 89 -1.58 0.83 -6.02
C ASN A 89 -1.87 2.32 -6.29
N LEU A 90 -0.95 3.27 -6.09
CA LEU A 90 -1.14 4.69 -6.45
C LEU A 90 -1.54 4.95 -7.91
N ASP A 91 -1.15 4.10 -8.84
CA ASP A 91 -1.55 4.12 -10.25
C ASP A 91 -3.05 3.97 -10.44
N LYS A 92 -3.73 3.28 -9.51
CA LYS A 92 -5.17 3.10 -9.57
C LYS A 92 -5.92 4.43 -9.44
N LEU A 93 -5.29 5.46 -8.85
CA LEU A 93 -5.88 6.79 -8.73
C LEU A 93 -6.01 7.54 -10.06
N THR A 94 -5.17 7.24 -11.06
CA THR A 94 -5.21 7.96 -12.35
C THR A 94 -6.41 7.57 -13.19
N ASN A 95 -6.98 6.39 -12.94
CA ASN A 95 -8.17 5.88 -13.62
C ASN A 95 -9.49 6.31 -12.95
N LEU A 96 -9.45 7.02 -11.82
CA LEU A 96 -10.64 7.40 -11.06
C LEU A 96 -11.31 8.65 -11.61
N ASN A 97 -12.64 8.61 -11.78
CA ASN A 97 -13.42 9.81 -12.09
C ASN A 97 -14.12 10.35 -10.84
N PHE A 98 -13.34 10.95 -9.95
CA PHE A 98 -13.84 11.47 -8.67
C PHE A 98 -15.03 12.42 -8.82
N VAL A 99 -15.01 13.29 -9.84
CA VAL A 99 -16.10 14.25 -10.07
C VAL A 99 -17.39 13.52 -10.40
N LYS A 100 -17.37 12.62 -11.38
CA LYS A 100 -18.57 11.84 -11.74
C LYS A 100 -19.02 10.94 -10.61
N MET A 101 -18.09 10.31 -9.88
CA MET A 101 -18.41 9.48 -8.72
C MET A 101 -19.19 10.28 -7.67
N VAL A 102 -18.67 11.44 -7.24
CA VAL A 102 -19.32 12.29 -6.24
C VAL A 102 -20.64 12.87 -6.74
N GLU A 103 -20.71 13.29 -8.00
CA GLU A 103 -21.93 13.79 -8.63
C GLU A 103 -23.05 12.74 -8.66
N SER A 104 -22.74 11.50 -9.11
CA SER A 104 -23.69 10.39 -9.14
C SER A 104 -24.23 10.06 -7.74
N LEU A 105 -23.35 10.00 -6.74
CA LEU A 105 -23.71 9.73 -5.36
C LEU A 105 -24.58 10.83 -4.74
N THR A 106 -24.19 12.09 -4.96
CA THR A 106 -24.92 13.25 -4.42
C THR A 106 -26.30 13.35 -5.06
N SER A 107 -26.40 13.12 -6.38
CA SER A 107 -27.67 13.07 -7.11
C SER A 107 -28.60 12.01 -6.52
N LEU A 108 -28.10 10.78 -6.34
CA LEU A 108 -28.87 9.68 -5.77
C LEU A 108 -29.36 10.00 -4.34
N GLY A 109 -28.49 10.52 -3.47
CA GLY A 109 -28.86 10.92 -2.11
C GLY A 109 -29.93 12.00 -2.07
N SER A 110 -29.80 13.04 -2.88
CA SER A 110 -30.78 14.14 -2.95
C SER A 110 -32.17 13.64 -3.33
N GLN A 111 -32.24 12.66 -4.24
CA GLN A 111 -33.47 12.09 -4.75
C GLN A 111 -34.13 11.13 -3.74
N MET A 112 -33.33 10.40 -2.95
CA MET A 112 -33.82 9.60 -1.82
C MET A 112 -34.35 10.46 -0.67
N GLY A 113 -33.78 11.65 -0.47
CA GLY A 113 -34.23 12.63 0.54
C GLY A 113 -35.51 13.38 0.17
N GLY A 114 -36.06 13.15 -1.03
CA GLY A 114 -37.22 13.87 -1.55
C GLY A 114 -36.90 15.23 -2.17
N GLY A 115 -35.62 15.54 -2.40
CA GLY A 115 -35.18 16.75 -3.08
C GLY A 115 -35.38 16.68 -4.59
N SER A 116 -35.64 17.83 -5.23
CA SER A 116 -35.75 17.98 -6.69
C SER A 116 -34.54 18.72 -7.29
N LYS A 117 -33.38 18.74 -6.62
CA LYS A 117 -32.18 19.43 -7.14
C LYS A 117 -31.77 18.77 -8.46
N ALA A 118 -31.89 19.54 -9.55
CA ALA A 118 -31.27 19.19 -10.83
C ALA A 118 -29.75 19.18 -10.66
N ILE A 119 -29.07 18.27 -11.36
CA ILE A 119 -27.61 18.29 -11.46
C ILE A 119 -27.23 19.55 -12.26
N THR A 120 -27.03 20.68 -11.60
CA THR A 120 -26.29 21.78 -12.20
C THR A 120 -24.85 21.31 -12.35
N LYS A 121 -24.40 21.09 -13.60
CA LYS A 121 -22.97 21.03 -13.96
C LYS A 121 -22.30 22.33 -13.50
N THR A 122 -21.95 22.41 -12.22
CA THR A 122 -21.01 23.43 -11.75
C THR A 122 -19.63 22.92 -12.13
N THR A 123 -19.18 23.27 -13.33
CA THR A 123 -17.76 23.47 -13.58
C THR A 123 -17.22 24.32 -12.44
N ARG A 124 -16.35 23.73 -11.59
CA ARG A 124 -15.60 24.46 -10.57
C ARG A 124 -14.60 25.38 -11.27
N SER A 125 -15.07 26.53 -11.72
CA SER A 125 -14.25 27.67 -12.10
C SER A 125 -14.50 28.77 -11.08
N ALA A 126 -13.46 29.17 -10.36
CA ALA A 126 -13.50 30.24 -9.38
C ALA A 126 -13.77 31.60 -10.05
N ALA A 127 -14.97 32.18 -9.84
CA ALA A 127 -15.28 33.63 -9.94
C ALA A 127 -16.78 33.88 -9.65
N PRO A 128 -17.18 35.09 -9.21
CA PRO A 128 -18.31 35.29 -8.30
C PRO A 128 -19.68 35.42 -8.98
N ALA A 129 -20.70 35.23 -8.14
CA ALA A 129 -22.13 35.22 -8.42
C ALA A 129 -22.62 36.25 -9.46
N ILE A 130 -23.44 35.76 -10.39
CA ILE A 130 -24.42 36.57 -11.12
C ILE A 130 -25.81 36.06 -10.74
N ASN A 131 -26.53 36.95 -10.07
CA ASN A 131 -27.93 36.84 -9.72
C ASN A 131 -28.76 37.04 -11.00
N SER A 132 -29.44 36.01 -11.49
CA SER A 132 -30.42 36.15 -12.58
C SER A 132 -31.76 35.61 -12.10
N GLY A 133 -32.69 36.54 -11.87
CA GLY A 133 -34.04 36.26 -11.40
C GLY A 133 -34.80 35.35 -12.36
N ALA A 134 -35.40 34.30 -11.81
CA ALA A 134 -36.38 33.48 -12.49
C ALA A 134 -37.77 34.09 -12.30
N MET A 135 -38.42 34.42 -13.43
CA MET A 135 -39.82 34.84 -13.49
C MET A 135 -40.77 33.65 -13.26
N PRO A 136 -42.00 33.86 -12.74
CA PRO A 136 -42.94 32.79 -12.47
C PRO A 136 -43.68 32.40 -13.76
N PHE A 137 -43.60 31.13 -14.15
CA PHE A 137 -44.48 30.57 -15.17
C PHE A 137 -45.63 29.77 -14.52
N ALA A 138 -46.82 30.05 -15.04
CA ALA A 138 -48.11 29.69 -14.52
C ALA A 138 -48.38 28.18 -14.47
N ALA A 139 -49.09 27.78 -13.41
CA ALA A 139 -49.66 26.46 -13.25
C ALA A 139 -50.80 26.25 -14.25
N ASN A 140 -50.78 25.10 -14.95
CA ASN A 140 -51.95 24.58 -15.65
C ASN A 140 -52.22 23.16 -15.15
N GLY A 141 -53.49 22.91 -14.78
CA GLY A 141 -53.94 21.71 -14.11
C GLY A 141 -53.88 20.46 -14.99
N GLY A 142 -53.08 19.49 -14.54
CA GLY A 142 -52.98 18.12 -15.02
C GLY A 142 -52.21 17.34 -13.95
N ALA A 143 -52.49 16.03 -13.78
CA ALA A 143 -51.92 15.18 -12.73
C ALA A 143 -50.45 15.54 -12.42
N LYS A 144 -50.12 15.78 -11.14
CA LYS A 144 -48.78 16.23 -10.73
C LYS A 144 -47.72 15.24 -11.23
N ALA A 145 -47.03 15.59 -12.31
CA ALA A 145 -45.87 14.83 -12.77
C ALA A 145 -44.87 14.77 -11.61
N ALA A 146 -44.43 13.57 -11.25
CA ALA A 146 -43.42 13.39 -10.22
C ALA A 146 -42.19 14.25 -10.56
N SER A 147 -41.63 14.93 -9.57
CA SER A 147 -40.43 15.78 -9.73
C SER A 147 -39.18 15.16 -9.09
N ASN A 148 -39.32 14.01 -8.44
CA ASN A 148 -38.25 13.27 -7.76
C ASN A 148 -38.63 11.78 -7.58
N LEU A 149 -37.66 10.96 -7.16
CA LEU A 149 -37.83 9.51 -7.01
C LEU A 149 -38.95 9.17 -6.00
N THR A 150 -39.02 9.88 -4.87
CA THR A 150 -40.06 9.63 -3.85
C THR A 150 -41.48 9.87 -4.39
N GLY A 151 -41.66 10.88 -5.25
CA GLY A 151 -42.93 11.15 -5.92
C GLY A 151 -43.24 10.07 -6.96
N ALA A 152 -42.24 9.65 -7.73
CA ALA A 152 -42.43 8.60 -8.74
C ALA A 152 -42.85 7.27 -8.07
N LEU A 153 -42.19 6.92 -6.96
CA LEU A 153 -42.50 5.75 -6.15
C LEU A 153 -43.88 5.85 -5.48
N THR A 154 -44.26 7.04 -4.99
CA THR A 154 -45.59 7.28 -4.41
C THR A 154 -46.69 6.94 -5.44
N GLU A 155 -46.55 7.42 -6.68
CA GLU A 155 -47.52 7.13 -7.73
C GLU A 155 -47.48 5.65 -8.17
N ALA A 156 -46.29 5.03 -8.21
CA ALA A 156 -46.14 3.62 -8.51
C ALA A 156 -46.80 2.69 -7.47
N LEU A 157 -46.69 3.03 -6.17
CA LEU A 157 -47.32 2.28 -5.08
C LEU A 157 -48.84 2.39 -5.14
N LYS A 158 -49.38 3.58 -5.40
CA LYS A 158 -50.84 3.76 -5.62
C LYS A 158 -51.33 2.96 -6.83
N ALA A 159 -50.60 3.00 -7.94
CA ALA A 159 -50.91 2.20 -9.14
C ALA A 159 -50.81 0.69 -8.88
N SER A 160 -50.02 0.29 -7.89
CA SER A 160 -49.90 -1.11 -7.42
C SER A 160 -50.94 -1.48 -6.36
N GLY A 161 -51.94 -0.62 -6.10
CA GLY A 161 -53.04 -0.89 -5.18
C GLY A 161 -52.73 -0.64 -3.70
N ALA A 162 -51.64 0.04 -3.38
CA ALA A 162 -51.34 0.47 -2.02
C ALA A 162 -52.25 1.64 -1.59
N GLN A 163 -52.64 1.66 -0.32
CA GLN A 163 -53.47 2.70 0.28
C GLN A 163 -52.70 3.39 1.40
N GLY A 164 -52.71 4.72 1.40
CA GLY A 164 -51.98 5.53 2.37
C GLY A 164 -51.96 7.01 1.96
N SER A 165 -51.75 7.88 2.94
CA SER A 165 -51.69 9.34 2.76
C SER A 165 -50.28 9.84 2.40
N ASN A 166 -49.26 9.05 2.72
CA ASN A 166 -47.85 9.37 2.52
C ASN A 166 -47.06 8.11 2.08
N LEU A 167 -45.80 8.30 1.68
CA LEU A 167 -44.96 7.24 1.13
C LEU A 167 -44.75 6.08 2.12
N GLU A 168 -44.62 6.37 3.42
CA GLU A 168 -44.42 5.36 4.46
C GLU A 168 -45.66 4.48 4.65
N GLU A 169 -46.84 5.10 4.72
CA GLU A 169 -48.11 4.36 4.81
C GLU A 169 -48.36 3.51 3.56
N LEU A 170 -48.07 4.06 2.38
CA LEU A 170 -48.19 3.33 1.11
C LEU A 170 -47.21 2.14 1.07
N TRP A 171 -45.96 2.34 1.49
CA TRP A 171 -44.97 1.26 1.53
C TRP A 171 -45.37 0.17 2.52
N LYS A 172 -45.73 0.52 3.77
CA LYS A 172 -46.19 -0.44 4.78
C LYS A 172 -47.43 -1.21 4.33
N ASN A 173 -48.39 -0.55 3.68
CA ASN A 173 -49.57 -1.23 3.13
C ASN A 173 -49.21 -2.18 1.98
N TYR A 174 -48.30 -1.76 1.10
CA TYR A 174 -47.81 -2.58 -0.01
C TYR A 174 -47.08 -3.82 0.52
N GLU A 175 -46.15 -3.64 1.46
CA GLU A 175 -45.39 -4.72 2.10
C GLU A 175 -46.33 -5.70 2.79
N GLN A 176 -47.29 -5.23 3.61
CA GLN A 176 -48.29 -6.09 4.27
C GLN A 176 -49.07 -6.96 3.28
N LYS A 177 -49.47 -6.41 2.13
CA LYS A 177 -50.19 -7.15 1.08
C LYS A 177 -49.31 -8.17 0.34
N HIS A 178 -48.00 -8.01 0.39
CA HIS A 178 -47.02 -8.81 -0.34
C HIS A 178 -46.05 -9.56 0.60
N GLN A 179 -46.40 -9.72 1.89
CA GLN A 179 -45.56 -10.43 2.85
C GLN A 179 -45.27 -11.86 2.37
N GLY A 180 -43.98 -12.21 2.25
CA GLY A 180 -43.52 -13.52 1.79
C GLY A 180 -43.49 -13.71 0.27
N ASN A 181 -43.88 -12.69 -0.52
CA ASN A 181 -43.71 -12.68 -1.97
C ASN A 181 -42.43 -11.93 -2.36
N THR A 182 -41.59 -12.55 -3.19
CA THR A 182 -40.34 -11.96 -3.71
C THR A 182 -40.50 -11.31 -5.09
N ASP A 183 -41.67 -11.46 -5.72
CA ASP A 183 -41.96 -10.90 -7.03
C ASP A 183 -42.60 -9.52 -6.91
N HIS A 184 -41.82 -8.49 -7.25
CA HIS A 184 -42.24 -7.09 -7.28
C HIS A 184 -42.36 -6.54 -8.71
N SER A 185 -42.41 -7.40 -9.73
CA SER A 185 -42.42 -7.00 -11.16
C SER A 185 -43.50 -5.96 -11.52
N GLN A 186 -44.68 -6.04 -10.90
CA GLN A 186 -45.74 -5.05 -11.08
C GLN A 186 -45.36 -3.67 -10.53
N LEU A 187 -44.76 -3.59 -9.34
CA LEU A 187 -44.29 -2.35 -8.75
C LEU A 187 -43.16 -1.76 -9.61
N VAL A 188 -42.26 -2.60 -10.12
CA VAL A 188 -41.18 -2.21 -11.03
C VAL A 188 -41.74 -1.56 -12.31
N GLY A 189 -42.70 -2.21 -12.98
CA GLY A 189 -43.30 -1.66 -14.21
C GLY A 189 -44.05 -0.35 -13.97
N ASN A 190 -44.76 -0.25 -12.84
CA ASN A 190 -45.44 0.99 -12.43
C ASN A 190 -44.45 2.11 -12.11
N LEU A 191 -43.32 1.79 -11.48
CA LEU A 191 -42.26 2.75 -11.19
C LEU A 191 -41.60 3.27 -12.45
N GLN A 192 -41.25 2.40 -13.40
CA GLN A 192 -40.69 2.81 -14.70
C GLN A 192 -41.66 3.71 -15.46
N THR A 193 -42.95 3.40 -15.44
CA THR A 193 -43.99 4.25 -16.05
C THR A 193 -44.04 5.63 -15.39
N SER A 194 -44.00 5.67 -14.06
CA SER A 194 -44.02 6.92 -13.27
C SER A 194 -42.77 7.77 -13.50
N VAL A 195 -41.59 7.14 -13.58
CA VAL A 195 -40.31 7.78 -13.91
C VAL A 195 -40.35 8.35 -15.33
N ASN A 196 -40.81 7.59 -16.32
CA ASN A 196 -40.89 8.06 -17.71
C ASN A 196 -41.82 9.26 -17.87
N ASN A 197 -42.92 9.29 -17.11
CA ASN A 197 -43.90 10.37 -17.09
C ASN A 197 -43.54 11.55 -16.16
N SER A 198 -42.39 11.48 -15.49
CA SER A 198 -41.89 12.52 -14.58
C SER A 198 -41.27 13.72 -15.33
N ASN A 199 -41.07 14.82 -14.61
CA ASN A 199 -40.34 16.01 -15.09
C ASN A 199 -38.81 15.92 -14.90
N MET A 200 -38.29 14.73 -14.60
CA MET A 200 -36.85 14.50 -14.42
C MET A 200 -36.07 14.67 -15.73
N THR A 201 -34.76 14.95 -15.64
CA THR A 201 -33.87 14.95 -16.80
C THR A 201 -33.76 13.55 -17.40
N GLN A 202 -33.34 13.42 -18.66
CA GLN A 202 -33.19 12.10 -19.29
C GLN A 202 -32.17 11.23 -18.52
N GLU A 203 -31.06 11.82 -18.06
CA GLU A 203 -30.05 11.12 -17.27
C GLU A 203 -30.63 10.59 -15.95
N GLN A 204 -31.53 11.35 -15.31
CA GLN A 204 -32.24 10.90 -14.12
C GLN A 204 -33.23 9.78 -14.45
N LYS A 205 -33.98 9.89 -15.55
CA LYS A 205 -34.91 8.84 -16.00
C LYS A 205 -34.20 7.53 -16.31
N ASP A 206 -33.09 7.59 -17.03
CA ASP A 206 -32.27 6.43 -17.37
C ASP A 206 -31.74 5.77 -16.09
N MET A 207 -31.17 6.58 -15.18
CA MET A 207 -30.70 6.09 -13.88
C MET A 207 -31.81 5.40 -13.08
N PHE A 208 -33.04 5.95 -13.08
CA PHE A 208 -34.15 5.42 -12.29
C PHE A 208 -34.93 4.27 -12.95
N ASN A 209 -34.92 4.17 -14.27
CA ASN A 209 -35.51 3.02 -14.97
C ASN A 209 -34.67 1.75 -14.75
N ASP A 210 -33.35 1.90 -14.81
CA ASP A 210 -32.39 0.85 -14.48
C ASP A 210 -32.51 0.48 -13.00
N PHE A 211 -32.62 1.49 -12.13
CA PHE A 211 -32.85 1.34 -10.70
C PHE A 211 -34.07 0.45 -10.37
N ALA A 212 -35.23 0.68 -11.00
CA ALA A 212 -36.48 -0.01 -10.64
C ALA A 212 -36.36 -1.54 -10.69
N GLY A 213 -35.68 -2.10 -11.70
CA GLY A 213 -35.45 -3.54 -11.83
C GLY A 213 -34.31 -4.10 -10.96
N SER A 214 -33.54 -3.22 -10.33
CA SER A 214 -32.28 -3.53 -9.65
C SER A 214 -32.37 -3.56 -8.14
N VAL A 215 -33.41 -2.95 -7.60
CA VAL A 215 -33.65 -2.88 -6.15
C VAL A 215 -33.95 -4.26 -5.62
N ASP A 216 -33.26 -4.62 -4.56
CA ASP A 216 -33.70 -5.68 -3.66
C ASP A 216 -34.77 -5.10 -2.73
N TRP A 217 -36.02 -5.26 -3.14
CA TRP A 217 -37.18 -4.73 -2.44
C TRP A 217 -37.37 -5.35 -1.05
N SER A 218 -36.68 -6.44 -0.73
CA SER A 218 -36.67 -7.03 0.62
C SER A 218 -35.84 -6.23 1.63
N ASP A 219 -34.90 -5.39 1.17
CA ASP A 219 -34.07 -4.50 1.99
C ASP A 219 -34.42 -3.01 1.77
N PHE A 220 -35.57 -2.76 1.12
CA PHE A 220 -36.12 -1.43 0.88
C PHE A 220 -36.98 -1.00 2.07
N ASP A 221 -36.69 0.17 2.64
CA ASP A 221 -37.42 0.71 3.78
C ASP A 221 -37.70 2.21 3.61
N VAL A 222 -38.81 2.64 4.20
CA VAL A 222 -39.26 4.04 4.20
C VAL A 222 -39.70 4.41 5.60
N SER A 223 -39.20 5.53 6.10
CA SER A 223 -39.67 6.15 7.34
C SER A 223 -39.62 7.67 7.22
N ASN A 224 -40.57 8.35 7.86
CA ASN A 224 -40.71 9.81 7.85
C ASN A 224 -40.78 10.40 6.43
N GLY A 225 -41.42 9.67 5.50
CA GLY A 225 -41.57 10.07 4.10
C GLY A 225 -40.27 10.03 3.27
N LYS A 226 -39.18 9.48 3.80
CA LYS A 226 -37.89 9.31 3.12
C LYS A 226 -37.56 7.83 2.98
N ILE A 227 -36.80 7.50 1.94
CA ILE A 227 -36.25 6.14 1.80
C ILE A 227 -35.09 6.02 2.80
N THR A 228 -35.17 5.03 3.70
CA THR A 228 -34.22 4.83 4.82
C THR A 228 -33.22 3.71 4.59
N SER A 229 -33.58 2.69 3.81
CA SER A 229 -32.67 1.64 3.38
C SER A 229 -33.04 1.18 1.98
N MET A 230 -32.04 0.81 1.19
CA MET A 230 -32.24 0.32 -0.16
C MET A 230 -30.99 -0.41 -0.63
N THR A 231 -31.12 -1.67 -1.03
CA THR A 231 -30.06 -2.41 -1.70
C THR A 231 -30.27 -2.40 -3.22
N ILE A 232 -29.22 -2.10 -3.97
CA ILE A 232 -29.17 -2.12 -5.44
C ILE A 232 -28.20 -3.22 -5.86
N LYS A 233 -28.64 -4.14 -6.70
CA LYS A 233 -27.78 -5.22 -7.24
C LYS A 233 -26.73 -4.63 -8.18
N SER A 234 -25.52 -5.17 -8.15
CA SER A 234 -24.46 -4.77 -9.09
C SER A 234 -24.74 -5.24 -10.51
N GLY A 235 -24.25 -4.52 -11.51
CA GLY A 235 -24.35 -4.88 -12.93
C GLY A 235 -25.61 -4.38 -13.62
N SER A 236 -26.39 -3.56 -12.94
CA SER A 236 -27.72 -3.15 -13.38
C SER A 236 -27.81 -1.66 -13.71
N ASN A 237 -26.81 -0.87 -13.32
CA ASN A 237 -26.65 0.53 -13.71
C ASN A 237 -25.16 0.83 -13.90
N GLY A 238 -24.74 0.96 -15.16
CA GLY A 238 -23.32 1.14 -15.49
C GLY A 238 -22.67 2.39 -14.89
N ALA A 239 -23.42 3.46 -14.64
CA ALA A 239 -22.89 4.68 -14.03
C ALA A 239 -22.69 4.53 -12.52
N LEU A 240 -23.65 3.89 -11.83
CA LEU A 240 -23.53 3.58 -10.41
C LEU A 240 -22.43 2.53 -10.19
N ASP A 241 -22.42 1.45 -10.98
CA ASP A 241 -21.39 0.41 -10.90
C ASP A 241 -19.98 0.98 -11.13
N ALA A 242 -19.82 1.91 -12.08
CA ALA A 242 -18.55 2.61 -12.29
C ALA A 242 -18.16 3.47 -11.07
N ALA A 243 -19.08 4.25 -10.53
CA ALA A 243 -18.85 5.05 -9.32
C ALA A 243 -18.47 4.17 -8.11
N MET A 244 -19.06 2.97 -8.02
CA MET A 244 -18.80 2.05 -6.91
C MET A 244 -17.44 1.39 -7.03
N LYS A 245 -17.08 0.95 -8.24
CA LYS A 245 -15.75 0.44 -8.54
C LYS A 245 -14.68 1.49 -8.25
N ASP A 246 -14.93 2.74 -8.61
CA ASP A 246 -14.02 3.87 -8.33
C ASP A 246 -13.85 4.08 -6.82
N LEU A 247 -14.94 3.96 -6.04
CA LEU A 247 -14.90 4.08 -4.58
C LEU A 247 -14.12 2.93 -3.92
N ASP A 248 -14.39 1.68 -4.32
CA ASP A 248 -13.67 0.52 -3.83
C ASP A 248 -12.17 0.64 -4.11
N THR A 249 -11.83 1.12 -5.31
CA THR A 249 -10.46 1.39 -5.72
C THR A 249 -9.82 2.49 -4.85
N LEU A 250 -10.52 3.60 -4.57
CA LEU A 250 -10.04 4.64 -3.66
C LEU A 250 -9.75 4.07 -2.27
N PHE A 251 -10.66 3.27 -1.72
CA PHE A 251 -10.47 2.64 -0.41
C PHE A 251 -9.32 1.64 -0.43
N GLU A 252 -9.15 0.87 -1.50
CA GLU A 252 -8.01 -0.02 -1.66
C GLU A 252 -6.69 0.75 -1.62
N VAL A 253 -6.60 1.85 -2.35
CA VAL A 253 -5.42 2.72 -2.34
C VAL A 253 -5.15 3.28 -0.94
N LEU A 254 -6.15 3.85 -0.27
CA LEU A 254 -5.96 4.43 1.07
C LEU A 254 -5.55 3.40 2.14
N LYS A 255 -5.85 2.12 1.92
CA LYS A 255 -5.40 1.01 2.77
C LYS A 255 -3.93 0.70 2.47
N ASN A 256 -3.59 0.42 1.21
CA ASN A 256 -2.29 -0.10 0.80
C ASN A 256 -1.80 0.62 -0.45
N ASN A 257 -0.75 1.42 -0.31
CA ASN A 257 -0.12 2.10 -1.43
C ASN A 257 1.30 2.54 -1.04
N ASN A 258 2.17 2.67 -2.02
CA ASN A 258 3.49 3.29 -1.84
C ASN A 258 4.06 3.68 -3.21
N MET A 259 4.78 4.78 -3.27
CA MET A 259 5.74 5.06 -4.33
C MET A 259 7.08 5.32 -3.68
N ASN A 260 8.11 4.60 -4.11
CA ASN A 260 9.42 4.62 -3.50
C ASN A 260 10.50 4.78 -4.56
N VAL A 261 11.44 5.70 -4.31
CA VAL A 261 12.71 5.79 -5.02
C VAL A 261 13.77 5.14 -4.14
N ILE A 262 14.42 4.12 -4.67
CA ILE A 262 15.39 3.30 -3.96
C ILE A 262 16.76 3.55 -4.56
N SER A 263 17.73 3.98 -3.76
CA SER A 263 19.13 3.97 -4.17
C SER A 263 19.88 2.93 -3.36
N GLN A 264 20.70 2.13 -4.04
CA GLN A 264 21.52 1.10 -3.42
C GLN A 264 22.92 1.21 -3.97
N SER A 265 23.87 1.53 -3.09
CA SER A 265 25.27 1.64 -3.45
C SER A 265 26.13 0.86 -2.48
N GLY A 266 27.29 0.41 -2.95
CA GLY A 266 28.15 -0.43 -2.15
C GLY A 266 29.56 -0.49 -2.68
N ILE A 267 30.51 -0.55 -1.75
CA ILE A 267 31.88 -0.97 -2.00
C ILE A 267 32.22 -2.13 -1.08
N VAL A 268 32.91 -3.13 -1.59
CA VAL A 268 33.28 -4.33 -0.83
C VAL A 268 34.69 -4.75 -1.18
N PHE A 269 35.42 -5.19 -0.16
CA PHE A 269 36.76 -5.73 -0.24
C PHE A 269 36.77 -7.12 0.39
N GLN A 270 37.09 -8.14 -0.41
CA GLN A 270 37.18 -9.53 0.02
C GLN A 270 38.64 -9.99 0.01
N LEU A 271 39.06 -10.48 1.16
CA LEU A 271 40.35 -11.10 1.43
C LEU A 271 40.20 -12.61 1.45
N SER A 272 40.64 -13.25 0.37
CA SER A 272 40.63 -14.70 0.21
C SER A 272 41.88 -15.12 -0.54
N SER A 273 42.42 -16.29 -0.19
CA SER A 273 43.51 -16.99 -0.88
C SER A 273 43.34 -18.48 -0.61
N GLU A 274 43.96 -19.35 -1.43
CA GLU A 274 43.93 -20.79 -1.17
C GLU A 274 44.43 -21.11 0.25
N THR A 275 45.55 -20.50 0.65
CA THR A 275 46.11 -20.67 2.00
C THR A 275 45.18 -20.14 3.10
N MET A 276 44.52 -19.01 2.88
CA MET A 276 43.57 -18.47 3.86
C MET A 276 42.36 -19.39 4.01
N GLN A 277 41.78 -19.86 2.92
CA GLN A 277 40.62 -20.75 2.97
C GLN A 277 40.89 -22.07 3.69
N GLU A 278 42.07 -22.65 3.52
CA GLU A 278 42.43 -23.93 4.15
C GLU A 278 42.78 -23.82 5.63
N LYS A 279 43.40 -22.71 6.04
CA LYS A 279 44.01 -22.60 7.40
C LYS A 279 43.34 -21.61 8.32
N PHE A 280 42.77 -20.53 7.78
CA PHE A 280 42.38 -19.36 8.56
C PHE A 280 40.94 -18.90 8.35
N GLY A 281 40.31 -19.28 7.22
CA GLY A 281 39.05 -18.70 6.74
C GLY A 281 39.23 -17.44 5.90
N SER A 282 38.18 -17.05 5.17
CA SER A 282 38.15 -15.84 4.34
C SER A 282 37.49 -14.69 5.07
N LEU A 283 37.94 -13.46 4.79
CA LEU A 283 37.44 -12.24 5.42
C LEU A 283 36.92 -11.25 4.38
N ALA A 284 35.96 -10.42 4.77
CA ALA A 284 35.56 -9.28 3.95
C ALA A 284 35.10 -8.10 4.79
N VAL A 285 35.25 -6.91 4.25
CA VAL A 285 34.69 -5.67 4.77
C VAL A 285 33.95 -4.96 3.64
N GLY A 286 32.83 -4.32 3.96
CA GLY A 286 32.07 -3.53 2.99
C GLY A 286 31.56 -2.25 3.59
N LEU A 287 31.13 -1.34 2.71
CA LEU A 287 30.32 -0.18 3.05
C LEU A 287 29.14 -0.21 2.10
N PHE A 288 27.94 -0.45 2.63
CA PHE A 288 26.70 -0.53 1.87
C PHE A 288 25.78 0.61 2.28
N ASN A 289 25.16 1.26 1.31
CA ASN A 289 24.20 2.32 1.55
C ASN A 289 22.90 2.01 0.80
N THR A 290 21.78 2.00 1.53
CA THR A 290 20.44 1.87 0.97
C THR A 290 19.63 3.10 1.37
N THR A 291 19.20 3.90 0.40
CA THR A 291 18.27 5.01 0.60
C THR A 291 16.91 4.62 0.05
N GLN A 292 15.86 4.81 0.83
CA GLN A 292 14.47 4.68 0.38
C GLN A 292 13.76 6.01 0.62
N ALA A 293 13.28 6.63 -0.44
CA ALA A 293 12.52 7.87 -0.41
C ALA A 293 11.10 7.58 -0.90
N GLY A 294 10.16 7.52 0.04
CA GLY A 294 8.81 7.03 -0.18
C GLY A 294 7.72 8.05 0.08
N VAL A 295 6.62 7.94 -0.66
CA VAL A 295 5.36 8.63 -0.40
C VAL A 295 4.24 7.59 -0.26
N SER A 296 3.43 7.72 0.80
CA SER A 296 2.27 6.87 1.06
C SER A 296 1.06 7.72 1.43
N LEU A 297 -0.13 7.33 0.99
CA LEU A 297 -1.41 7.80 1.51
C LEU A 297 -1.83 6.92 2.68
N VAL A 298 -2.25 7.54 3.77
CA VAL A 298 -2.62 6.84 5.00
C VAL A 298 -4.05 7.19 5.34
N GLY A 299 -4.95 6.22 5.17
CA GLY A 299 -6.32 6.36 5.62
C GLY A 299 -6.43 6.21 7.15
N ASP A 300 -7.33 6.96 7.79
CA ASP A 300 -7.81 6.64 9.13
C ASP A 300 -8.99 5.66 9.02
N LYS A 301 -8.84 4.44 9.56
CA LYS A 301 -9.85 3.36 9.48
C LYS A 301 -11.23 3.78 9.98
N SER A 302 -11.27 4.65 10.98
CA SER A 302 -12.51 5.11 11.59
C SER A 302 -13.22 6.18 10.76
N ARG A 303 -12.50 6.83 9.82
CA ARG A 303 -13.01 7.93 8.99
C ARG A 303 -13.13 7.56 7.51
N MET A 304 -13.30 6.28 7.17
CA MET A 304 -13.42 5.81 5.77
C MET A 304 -14.85 5.51 5.32
N ARG A 305 -15.89 5.77 6.13
CA ARG A 305 -17.28 5.52 5.68
C ARG A 305 -17.64 6.55 4.62
N LEU A 306 -18.26 6.12 3.51
CA LEU A 306 -18.78 7.05 2.53
C LEU A 306 -20.17 7.51 2.98
N ILE A 307 -20.20 8.62 3.70
CA ILE A 307 -21.44 9.27 4.13
C ILE A 307 -21.51 10.63 3.45
N PHE A 308 -22.61 10.90 2.75
CA PHE A 308 -22.86 12.11 1.96
C PHE A 308 -24.26 12.65 2.25
N GLY A 309 -24.53 13.87 1.78
CA GLY A 309 -25.77 14.59 2.06
C GLY A 309 -25.55 15.84 2.89
N ASP A 310 -26.63 16.47 3.30
CA ASP A 310 -26.63 17.75 4.00
C ASP A 310 -27.77 17.83 5.03
N PRO A 311 -27.79 18.84 5.92
CA PRO A 311 -28.83 18.99 6.94
C PRO A 311 -30.26 19.14 6.39
N THR A 312 -30.41 19.56 5.13
CA THR A 312 -31.70 19.77 4.45
C THR A 312 -32.24 18.46 3.90
N ASP A 313 -31.42 17.76 3.12
CA ASP A 313 -31.84 16.57 2.39
C ASP A 313 -31.67 15.28 3.22
N GLY A 314 -30.87 15.33 4.29
CA GLY A 314 -30.51 14.20 5.15
C GLY A 314 -29.18 13.59 4.76
N TYR A 315 -28.62 12.75 5.64
CA TYR A 315 -27.37 12.05 5.40
C TYR A 315 -27.63 10.61 5.01
N TYR A 316 -26.79 10.09 4.12
CA TYR A 316 -26.86 8.74 3.60
C TYR A 316 -25.47 8.12 3.58
N GLU A 317 -25.38 6.90 4.07
CA GLU A 317 -24.21 6.04 3.95
C GLU A 317 -24.38 5.08 2.79
N LEU A 318 -23.31 4.90 2.03
CA LEU A 318 -23.19 3.84 1.06
C LEU A 318 -22.34 2.70 1.60
N VAL A 319 -22.95 1.52 1.69
CA VAL A 319 -22.33 0.29 2.17
C VAL A 319 -22.17 -0.67 1.01
N VAL A 320 -20.93 -1.01 0.67
CA VAL A 320 -20.61 -1.99 -0.37
C VAL A 320 -20.81 -3.42 0.17
N LYS A 321 -21.53 -4.26 -0.56
CA LYS A 321 -21.77 -5.68 -0.25
C LYS A 321 -21.35 -6.56 -1.45
N SER A 322 -21.21 -7.87 -1.22
CA SER A 322 -20.96 -8.81 -2.32
C SER A 322 -22.19 -8.86 -3.25
N GLY A 323 -22.05 -8.38 -4.49
CA GLY A 323 -23.11 -8.41 -5.52
C GLY A 323 -24.06 -7.21 -5.52
N GLY A 324 -23.74 -6.13 -4.79
CA GLY A 324 -24.54 -4.92 -4.78
C GLY A 324 -24.15 -3.92 -3.69
N TYR A 325 -24.96 -2.90 -3.50
CA TYR A 325 -24.66 -1.78 -2.61
C TYR A 325 -25.91 -1.38 -1.86
N THR A 326 -25.77 -1.05 -0.57
CA THR A 326 -26.87 -0.59 0.25
C THR A 326 -26.70 0.88 0.57
N LEU A 327 -27.66 1.71 0.17
CA LEU A 327 -27.79 3.06 0.69
C LEU A 327 -28.63 3.00 1.96
N LYS A 328 -28.11 3.55 3.05
CA LYS A 328 -28.77 3.62 4.35
C LYS A 328 -28.80 5.05 4.83
N GLN A 329 -29.90 5.46 5.46
CA GLN A 329 -29.95 6.74 6.13
C GLN A 329 -28.91 6.76 7.26
N ALA A 330 -28.16 7.84 7.33
CA ALA A 330 -27.17 8.12 8.35
C ALA A 330 -27.57 9.38 9.13
N THR A 331 -26.89 9.62 10.25
CA THR A 331 -27.10 10.82 11.05
C THR A 331 -26.04 11.88 10.74
N ALA A 332 -26.33 13.14 11.13
CA ALA A 332 -25.32 14.20 11.11
C ALA A 332 -24.12 13.85 12.00
N GLU A 333 -24.35 13.09 13.08
CA GLU A 333 -23.29 12.60 13.96
C GLU A 333 -22.40 11.57 13.24
N ASP A 334 -23.00 10.61 12.53
CA ASP A 334 -22.24 9.64 11.74
C ASP A 334 -21.39 10.32 10.68
N TYR A 335 -21.97 11.28 9.95
CA TYR A 335 -21.26 12.08 8.97
C TYR A 335 -20.04 12.78 9.59
N ASN A 336 -20.24 13.44 10.74
CA ASN A 336 -19.15 14.15 11.42
C ASN A 336 -18.06 13.22 11.96
N LYS A 337 -18.43 12.03 12.44
CA LYS A 337 -17.51 11.12 13.14
C LYS A 337 -16.83 10.11 12.23
N PHE A 338 -17.41 9.74 11.10
CA PHE A 338 -16.93 8.61 10.31
C PHE A 338 -16.81 8.88 8.81
N SER A 339 -17.33 10.00 8.30
CA SER A 339 -17.30 10.29 6.86
C SER A 339 -15.90 10.63 6.36
N ILE A 340 -15.53 10.01 5.24
CA ILE A 340 -14.34 10.38 4.46
C ILE A 340 -14.47 11.76 3.81
N LEU A 341 -15.67 12.16 3.40
CA LEU A 341 -15.89 13.47 2.80
C LEU A 341 -15.68 14.58 3.83
N GLN A 342 -16.23 14.38 5.04
CA GLN A 342 -16.09 15.35 6.11
C GLN A 342 -14.66 15.46 6.64
N SER A 343 -13.94 14.34 6.76
CA SER A 343 -12.55 14.35 7.22
C SER A 343 -11.60 15.00 6.21
N VAL A 344 -11.84 14.82 4.91
CA VAL A 344 -11.07 15.52 3.85
C VAL A 344 -11.41 17.00 3.82
N GLU A 345 -12.66 17.39 4.04
CA GLU A 345 -13.04 18.81 4.14
C GLU A 345 -12.33 19.50 5.30
N LYS A 346 -12.30 18.84 6.48
CA LYS A 346 -11.65 19.36 7.70
C LYS A 346 -10.13 19.25 7.67
N GLY A 347 -9.57 18.30 6.94
CA GLY A 347 -8.14 18.04 6.92
C GLY A 347 -7.60 17.47 8.23
N ASP A 348 -8.34 16.53 8.86
CA ASP A 348 -8.05 16.10 10.24
C ASP A 348 -7.84 14.58 10.43
N ALA A 349 -7.95 13.75 9.39
CA ALA A 349 -7.87 12.29 9.55
C ALA A 349 -6.90 11.59 8.61
N HIS A 350 -7.09 11.73 7.30
CA HIS A 350 -6.26 11.05 6.30
C HIS A 350 -5.00 11.86 6.02
N LYS A 351 -3.89 11.20 5.70
CA LYS A 351 -2.59 11.87 5.56
C LYS A 351 -1.85 11.44 4.29
N VAL A 352 -1.04 12.33 3.77
CA VAL A 352 0.11 12.02 2.92
C VAL A 352 1.32 11.92 3.85
N VAL A 353 2.02 10.80 3.78
CA VAL A 353 3.28 10.60 4.48
C VAL A 353 4.40 10.63 3.45
N SER A 354 5.37 11.50 3.67
CA SER A 354 6.62 11.55 2.89
C SER A 354 7.77 11.20 3.81
N SER A 355 8.65 10.31 3.35
CA SER A 355 9.70 9.77 4.18
C SER A 355 10.97 9.52 3.38
N VAL A 356 12.11 9.71 4.03
CA VAL A 356 13.41 9.24 3.56
C VAL A 356 14.04 8.44 4.68
N PHE A 357 14.45 7.23 4.40
CA PHE A 357 15.29 6.43 5.29
C PHE A 357 16.55 6.03 4.56
N ASN A 358 17.70 6.48 5.07
CA ASN A 358 19.01 6.06 4.63
C ASN A 358 19.60 5.09 5.65
N LEU A 359 19.93 3.88 5.21
CA LEU A 359 20.68 2.90 5.97
C LEU A 359 22.10 2.84 5.43
N THR A 360 23.09 3.10 6.26
CA THR A 360 24.50 2.81 6.01
C THR A 360 24.94 1.63 6.85
N GLU A 361 25.44 0.57 6.21
CA GLU A 361 25.98 -0.63 6.85
C GLU A 361 27.50 -0.70 6.63
N LEU A 362 28.24 -0.93 7.71
CA LEU A 362 29.66 -1.31 7.70
C LEU A 362 29.78 -2.77 8.18
N PRO A 363 29.58 -3.76 7.29
CA PRO A 363 29.75 -5.17 7.61
C PRO A 363 31.22 -5.60 7.64
N VAL A 364 31.53 -6.48 8.59
CA VAL A 364 32.73 -7.33 8.60
C VAL A 364 32.27 -8.78 8.62
N GLY A 365 32.69 -9.54 7.61
CA GLY A 365 32.33 -10.94 7.45
C GLY A 365 33.52 -11.88 7.53
N TYR A 366 33.25 -13.07 8.03
CA TYR A 366 34.17 -14.19 8.10
C TYR A 366 33.47 -15.46 7.61
N ALA A 367 34.18 -16.29 6.87
CA ALA A 367 33.69 -17.61 6.49
C ALA A 367 34.78 -18.66 6.54
N TYR A 368 34.37 -19.87 6.89
CA TYR A 368 35.23 -21.03 6.91
C TYR A 368 34.68 -22.11 5.97
N ARG A 369 35.59 -22.78 5.25
CA ARG A 369 35.25 -23.84 4.31
C ARG A 369 35.75 -25.19 4.84
N PHE A 370 34.85 -26.16 4.85
CA PHE A 370 35.11 -27.57 5.05
C PHE A 370 35.17 -28.22 3.66
N ASN A 371 36.34 -28.77 3.32
CA ASN A 371 36.54 -29.49 2.07
C ASN A 371 36.26 -30.99 2.26
N PHE A 372 35.55 -31.56 1.30
CA PHE A 372 35.37 -33.00 1.07
C PHE A 372 35.86 -33.31 -0.35
N ASP A 373 36.02 -34.59 -0.71
CA ASP A 373 36.64 -34.99 -1.99
C ASP A 373 36.10 -34.23 -3.22
N ASN A 374 34.78 -34.29 -3.44
CA ASN A 374 34.11 -33.64 -4.57
C ASN A 374 33.10 -32.57 -4.14
N SER A 375 33.16 -32.13 -2.88
CA SER A 375 32.23 -31.12 -2.38
C SER A 375 32.85 -30.21 -1.32
N GLU A 376 32.23 -29.06 -1.12
CA GLU A 376 32.61 -28.11 -0.08
C GLU A 376 31.37 -27.70 0.71
N LEU A 377 31.52 -27.53 2.02
CA LEU A 377 30.56 -26.87 2.88
C LEU A 377 31.22 -25.61 3.44
N SER A 378 30.62 -24.45 3.21
CA SER A 378 31.06 -23.20 3.80
C SER A 378 30.01 -22.68 4.77
N ILE A 379 30.48 -22.14 5.89
CA ILE A 379 29.66 -21.46 6.90
C ILE A 379 30.25 -20.06 7.08
N GLY A 380 29.39 -19.05 7.07
CA GLY A 380 29.81 -17.66 7.23
C GLY A 380 28.94 -16.88 8.20
N VAL A 381 29.55 -15.87 8.80
CA VAL A 381 28.91 -14.90 9.69
C VAL A 381 29.36 -13.49 9.32
N ALA A 382 28.47 -12.51 9.43
CA ALA A 382 28.83 -11.10 9.32
C ALA A 382 28.21 -10.28 10.45
N GLY A 383 29.04 -9.46 11.09
CA GLY A 383 28.61 -8.42 12.02
C GLY A 383 28.58 -7.07 11.32
N LYS A 384 27.53 -6.29 11.54
CA LYS A 384 27.28 -5.03 10.81
C LYS A 384 27.07 -3.90 11.79
N LEU A 385 27.86 -2.83 11.69
CA LEU A 385 27.50 -1.56 12.30
C LEU A 385 26.55 -0.83 11.35
N MET A 386 25.41 -0.35 11.87
CA MET A 386 24.34 0.18 11.04
C MET A 386 23.96 1.58 11.53
N LEU A 387 24.07 2.57 10.64
CA LEU A 387 23.62 3.94 10.86
C LEU A 387 22.34 4.18 10.05
N GLY A 388 21.25 4.50 10.73
CA GLY A 388 20.00 4.92 10.12
C GLY A 388 19.87 6.43 10.22
N ALA A 389 19.56 7.07 9.09
CA ALA A 389 19.15 8.47 9.04
C ALA A 389 17.71 8.54 8.52
N SER A 390 16.81 9.18 9.25
CA SER A 390 15.39 9.29 8.90
C SER A 390 14.95 10.74 8.80
N LEU A 391 14.22 11.03 7.72
CA LEU A 391 13.39 12.20 7.55
C LEU A 391 11.95 11.71 7.40
N TYR A 392 11.04 12.28 8.18
CA TYR A 392 9.64 11.89 8.20
C TYR A 392 8.75 13.10 8.26
N HIS A 393 7.74 13.15 7.40
CA HIS A 393 6.77 14.23 7.34
C HIS A 393 5.38 13.68 7.08
N GLU A 394 4.40 14.19 7.83
CA GLU A 394 2.98 13.92 7.60
C GLU A 394 2.27 15.22 7.25
N GLN A 395 1.40 15.17 6.25
CA GLN A 395 0.51 16.26 5.87
C GLN A 395 -0.91 15.73 5.79
N PHE A 396 -1.84 16.30 6.54
CA PHE A 396 -3.25 15.90 6.44
C PHE A 396 -3.84 16.27 5.08
N LEU A 397 -4.66 15.37 4.54
CA LEU A 397 -5.46 15.56 3.34
C LEU A 397 -6.60 16.52 3.62
N GLY A 398 -6.45 17.77 3.19
CA GLY A 398 -7.45 18.82 3.31
C GLY A 398 -7.95 19.31 1.95
N SER A 399 -9.00 20.12 1.96
CA SER A 399 -9.48 20.88 0.79
C SER A 399 -8.40 21.81 0.18
N ASN A 400 -7.43 22.23 0.99
CA ASN A 400 -6.24 22.96 0.58
C ASN A 400 -4.98 22.20 1.01
N LEU A 401 -4.37 21.48 0.07
CA LEU A 401 -3.08 20.81 0.29
C LEU A 401 -1.94 21.80 0.02
N GLN A 402 -1.23 22.19 1.07
CA GLN A 402 0.04 22.91 0.96
C GLN A 402 1.16 22.02 1.47
N PHE A 403 2.09 21.67 0.59
CA PHE A 403 3.27 20.90 0.99
C PHE A 403 4.30 21.86 1.59
N ASN A 404 4.63 21.66 2.87
CA ASN A 404 5.75 22.35 3.47
C ASN A 404 7.05 21.78 2.88
N THR A 405 7.88 22.64 2.28
CA THR A 405 9.12 22.24 1.60
C THR A 405 10.37 22.32 2.48
N ASN A 406 10.24 22.73 3.75
CA ASN A 406 11.37 22.82 4.68
C ASN A 406 11.68 21.46 5.33
N PHE A 407 12.36 20.60 4.58
CA PHE A 407 12.69 19.23 5.00
C PHE A 407 14.06 19.08 5.70
N ALA A 408 14.99 20.02 5.48
CA ALA A 408 16.40 19.82 5.79
C ALA A 408 16.77 19.84 7.28
N SER A 409 15.98 20.46 8.15
CA SER A 409 16.32 20.64 9.57
C SER A 409 15.94 19.48 10.49
N ASN A 410 15.26 18.44 9.97
CA ASN A 410 14.60 17.43 10.81
C ASN A 410 15.14 16.00 10.61
N ILE A 411 16.31 15.84 9.99
CA ILE A 411 16.95 14.53 9.83
C ILE A 411 17.43 14.05 11.19
N GLN A 412 17.04 12.83 11.56
CA GLN A 412 17.45 12.19 12.81
C GLN A 412 18.29 10.96 12.54
N TYR A 413 19.23 10.68 13.44
CA TYR A 413 20.19 9.60 13.31
C TYR A 413 20.07 8.61 14.46
N ASN A 414 20.22 7.33 14.16
CA ASN A 414 20.30 6.28 15.17
C ASN A 414 21.27 5.19 14.71
N THR A 415 22.02 4.60 15.64
CA THR A 415 22.97 3.53 15.35
C THR A 415 22.57 2.25 16.06
N THR A 416 22.68 1.12 15.36
CA THR A 416 22.43 -0.22 15.87
C THR A 416 23.42 -1.20 15.24
N PHE A 417 23.27 -2.49 15.52
CA PHE A 417 24.08 -3.53 14.90
C PHE A 417 23.22 -4.66 14.35
N GLY A 418 23.67 -5.27 13.26
CA GLY A 418 23.02 -6.41 12.61
C GLY A 418 23.94 -7.63 12.58
N ILE A 419 23.35 -8.82 12.57
CA ILE A 419 24.07 -10.09 12.42
C ILE A 419 23.45 -10.88 11.27
N ASP A 420 24.30 -11.32 10.34
CA ASP A 420 23.93 -12.17 9.22
C ASP A 420 24.65 -13.53 9.33
N LEU A 421 23.95 -14.61 8.99
CA LEU A 421 24.47 -15.98 8.95
C LEU A 421 24.23 -16.59 7.58
N GLY A 422 25.18 -17.39 7.11
CA GLY A 422 25.13 -17.99 5.80
C GLY A 422 25.68 -19.41 5.78
N THR A 423 25.14 -20.22 4.88
CA THR A 423 25.66 -21.53 4.53
C THR A 423 25.70 -21.70 3.01
N TYR A 424 26.66 -22.48 2.54
CA TYR A 424 26.81 -22.83 1.13
C TYR A 424 27.34 -24.25 1.01
N TYR A 425 26.69 -25.08 0.21
CA TYR A 425 27.16 -26.41 -0.17
C TYR A 425 27.43 -26.44 -1.66
N GLY A 426 28.66 -26.74 -2.06
CA GLY A 426 29.08 -26.85 -3.46
C GLY A 426 29.47 -28.28 -3.80
N TYR A 427 29.04 -28.79 -4.96
CA TYR A 427 29.45 -30.06 -5.54
C TYR A 427 30.17 -29.82 -6.86
N ASN A 428 31.41 -30.28 -6.97
CA ASN A 428 32.25 -30.10 -8.15
C ASN A 428 31.81 -31.10 -9.23
N LEU A 429 31.22 -30.59 -10.31
CA LEU A 429 30.83 -31.40 -11.47
C LEU A 429 32.01 -31.59 -12.44
N SER A 430 32.93 -30.63 -12.47
CA SER A 430 34.18 -30.66 -13.21
C SER A 430 35.19 -29.70 -12.61
N ASP A 431 36.43 -29.69 -13.10
CA ASP A 431 37.49 -28.76 -12.68
C ASP A 431 37.12 -27.27 -12.82
N SER A 432 36.07 -26.96 -13.58
CA SER A 432 35.67 -25.58 -13.88
C SER A 432 34.18 -25.30 -13.68
N GLY A 433 33.43 -26.24 -13.09
CA GLY A 433 31.99 -26.13 -12.91
C GLY A 433 31.53 -26.73 -11.58
N GLN A 434 30.84 -25.92 -10.78
CA GLN A 434 30.33 -26.32 -9.48
C GLN A 434 28.83 -26.06 -9.39
N LEU A 435 28.06 -27.04 -8.93
CA LEU A 435 26.66 -26.86 -8.54
C LEU A 435 26.61 -26.51 -7.06
N GLY A 436 25.96 -25.41 -6.71
CA GLY A 436 25.90 -24.87 -5.36
C GLY A 436 24.46 -24.71 -4.88
N VAL A 437 24.25 -24.92 -3.58
CA VAL A 437 23.04 -24.56 -2.85
C VAL A 437 23.45 -23.65 -1.71
N GLY A 438 22.77 -22.52 -1.56
CA GLY A 438 23.04 -21.53 -0.53
C GLY A 438 21.80 -21.20 0.28
N PHE A 439 22.01 -20.85 1.54
CA PHE A 439 21.00 -20.29 2.42
C PHE A 439 21.59 -19.14 3.21
N VAL A 440 20.80 -18.09 3.43
CA VAL A 440 21.18 -16.95 4.25
C VAL A 440 20.04 -16.55 5.17
N ALA A 441 20.40 -16.18 6.40
CA ALA A 441 19.55 -15.49 7.36
C ALA A 441 20.21 -14.15 7.70
N LYS A 442 19.60 -13.04 7.26
CA LYS A 442 20.08 -11.69 7.55
C LYS A 442 19.36 -11.09 8.75
N ASN A 443 20.03 -10.17 9.44
CA ASN A 443 19.44 -9.36 10.50
C ASN A 443 18.74 -10.21 11.57
N ILE A 444 19.34 -11.34 11.96
CA ILE A 444 18.72 -12.33 12.87
C ILE A 444 18.40 -11.77 14.26
N ASN A 445 19.00 -10.63 14.61
CA ASN A 445 18.84 -9.92 15.87
C ASN A 445 17.86 -8.72 15.77
N THR A 446 17.17 -8.54 14.64
CA THR A 446 16.17 -7.49 14.41
C THR A 446 16.66 -6.07 14.78
N PRO A 447 17.69 -5.54 14.08
CA PRO A 447 18.21 -4.20 14.33
C PRO A 447 17.08 -3.16 14.29
N THR A 448 17.03 -2.31 15.32
CA THR A 448 15.93 -1.35 15.54
C THR A 448 16.48 0.05 15.72
N PHE A 449 16.01 0.98 14.89
CA PHE A 449 16.34 2.39 14.87
C PHE A 449 15.24 3.19 15.56
N ARG A 450 15.60 3.89 16.63
CA ARG A 450 14.67 4.74 17.39
C ARG A 450 14.98 6.20 17.12
N PHE A 451 13.96 6.91 16.65
CA PHE A 451 14.01 8.35 16.39
C PHE A 451 13.04 9.06 17.33
N ASP A 452 13.29 10.35 17.59
CA ASP A 452 12.48 11.16 18.50
C ASP A 452 11.15 11.57 17.89
N THR A 453 11.14 11.93 16.59
CA THR A 453 9.93 12.40 15.88
C THR A 453 9.57 11.58 14.64
N ALA A 454 10.44 10.68 14.19
CA ALA A 454 10.13 9.70 13.14
C ALA A 454 9.70 8.35 13.75
N PRO A 455 8.89 7.55 13.06
CA PRO A 455 8.51 6.21 13.51
C PRO A 455 9.74 5.32 13.77
N THR A 456 9.63 4.42 14.75
CA THR A 456 10.70 3.45 15.02
C THR A 456 10.78 2.48 13.85
N ILE A 457 11.97 2.26 13.29
CA ILE A 457 12.18 1.35 12.16
C ILE A 457 12.89 0.10 12.66
N SER A 458 12.27 -1.06 12.50
CA SER A 458 12.86 -2.37 12.83
C SER A 458 13.07 -3.18 11.56
N ILE A 459 14.29 -3.66 11.33
CA ILE A 459 14.58 -4.53 10.19
C ILE A 459 14.41 -5.98 10.65
N LYS A 460 13.36 -6.64 10.18
CA LYS A 460 13.10 -8.05 10.50
C LYS A 460 14.15 -9.00 9.93
N PRO A 461 14.30 -10.20 10.51
CA PRO A 461 15.10 -11.25 9.90
C PRO A 461 14.61 -11.58 8.49
N GLN A 462 15.54 -11.72 7.55
CA GLN A 462 15.24 -12.02 6.16
C GLN A 462 15.88 -13.36 5.79
N TYR A 463 15.15 -14.22 5.10
CA TYR A 463 15.59 -15.58 4.78
C TYR A 463 15.52 -15.81 3.28
N ARG A 464 16.64 -16.22 2.68
CA ARG A 464 16.71 -16.51 1.24
C ARG A 464 17.49 -17.79 1.00
N ALA A 465 17.00 -18.59 0.08
CA ALA A 465 17.67 -19.79 -0.41
C ALA A 465 17.95 -19.64 -1.91
N GLY A 466 19.00 -20.29 -2.39
CA GLY A 466 19.36 -20.23 -3.79
C GLY A 466 20.10 -21.47 -4.27
N ILE A 467 20.05 -21.70 -5.57
CA ILE A 467 20.83 -22.69 -6.29
C ILE A 467 21.59 -22.01 -7.42
N ALA A 468 22.81 -22.45 -7.70
CA ALA A 468 23.57 -21.91 -8.82
C ALA A 468 24.50 -22.96 -9.42
N TYR A 469 24.62 -22.92 -10.74
CA TYR A 469 25.75 -23.48 -11.45
C TYR A 469 26.80 -22.39 -11.68
N ASN A 470 27.97 -22.55 -11.08
CA ASN A 470 29.10 -21.64 -11.18
C ASN A 470 30.14 -22.24 -12.13
N GLY A 471 30.04 -21.92 -13.42
CA GLY A 471 30.99 -22.32 -14.46
C GLY A 471 31.87 -21.17 -14.98
N LYS A 472 33.01 -21.51 -15.59
CA LYS A 472 33.97 -20.51 -16.13
C LYS A 472 33.43 -19.62 -17.25
N ARG A 473 32.60 -20.17 -18.15
CA ARG A 473 32.02 -19.45 -19.31
C ARG A 473 30.52 -19.21 -19.19
N PHE A 474 29.87 -20.03 -18.38
CA PHE A 474 28.42 -20.03 -18.20
C PHE A 474 28.13 -20.15 -16.72
N SER A 475 27.23 -19.31 -16.24
CA SER A 475 26.65 -19.45 -14.91
C SER A 475 25.14 -19.37 -15.00
N LEU A 476 24.46 -20.10 -14.14
CA LEU A 476 23.01 -20.07 -13.99
C LEU A 476 22.71 -19.96 -12.50
N ALA A 477 21.77 -19.11 -12.10
CA ALA A 477 21.39 -18.97 -10.70
C ALA A 477 19.89 -18.78 -10.56
N PHE A 478 19.35 -19.23 -9.43
CA PHE A 478 17.97 -19.05 -9.02
C PHE A 478 17.91 -18.88 -7.50
N ASP A 479 17.22 -17.84 -7.04
CA ASP A 479 17.02 -17.54 -5.63
C ASP A 479 15.52 -17.34 -5.34
N ALA A 480 15.14 -17.60 -4.10
CA ALA A 480 13.80 -17.38 -3.59
C ALA A 480 13.83 -16.89 -2.13
N ASP A 481 13.07 -15.84 -1.84
CA ASP A 481 12.75 -15.42 -0.48
C ASP A 481 11.88 -16.49 0.19
N VAL A 482 12.42 -17.09 1.25
CA VAL A 482 11.75 -18.17 1.98
C VAL A 482 10.52 -17.64 2.71
N LEU A 483 10.60 -16.42 3.25
CA LEU A 483 9.49 -15.72 3.91
C LEU A 483 9.29 -14.33 3.28
N PRO A 484 8.05 -13.80 3.28
CA PRO A 484 7.80 -12.41 2.89
C PRO A 484 8.60 -11.44 3.75
N ASN A 485 9.24 -10.47 3.11
CA ASN A 485 9.94 -9.36 3.72
C ASN A 485 9.03 -8.13 3.73
N GLU A 486 9.17 -7.26 4.73
CA GLU A 486 8.38 -6.04 4.81
C GLU A 486 9.01 -4.90 4.02
N VAL A 487 8.19 -4.19 3.26
CA VAL A 487 8.61 -3.00 2.52
C VAL A 487 8.55 -1.81 3.45
N LEU A 488 9.51 -0.89 3.36
CA LEU A 488 9.38 0.40 4.04
C LEU A 488 8.23 1.18 3.40
N THR A 489 7.09 1.18 4.09
CA THR A 489 5.90 1.94 3.74
C THR A 489 5.24 2.41 5.03
N TYR A 490 4.55 3.54 4.93
CA TYR A 490 3.74 4.06 6.02
C TYR A 490 2.24 3.88 5.78
N SER A 491 1.87 3.08 4.76
CA SER A 491 0.49 2.71 4.49
C SER A 491 -0.13 1.89 5.62
N GLN A 492 -1.47 1.86 5.64
CA GLN A 492 -2.25 1.40 6.79
C GLN A 492 -2.08 -0.07 7.18
N TYR A 493 -1.82 -0.99 6.24
CA TYR A 493 -1.60 -2.43 6.53
C TYR A 493 -0.18 -2.93 6.21
N GLY A 494 0.78 -2.03 5.99
CA GLY A 494 2.11 -2.40 5.52
C GLY A 494 2.08 -2.97 4.09
N LEU A 495 3.27 -3.24 3.55
CA LEU A 495 3.44 -3.92 2.27
C LEU A 495 4.49 -5.00 2.46
N TYR A 496 4.34 -6.09 1.71
CA TYR A 496 5.27 -7.20 1.74
C TYR A 496 5.84 -7.42 0.34
N SER A 497 7.06 -7.94 0.28
CA SER A 497 7.74 -8.40 -0.91
C SER A 497 8.22 -9.83 -0.68
N GLN A 498 8.03 -10.71 -1.66
CA GLN A 498 8.60 -12.06 -1.62
C GLN A 498 9.10 -12.40 -3.02
N MET A 499 10.39 -12.18 -3.23
CA MET A 499 11.01 -12.29 -4.54
C MET A 499 11.39 -13.73 -4.86
N ILE A 500 11.10 -14.13 -6.09
CA ILE A 500 11.73 -15.27 -6.75
C ILE A 500 12.40 -14.77 -8.01
N GLY A 501 13.55 -15.31 -8.37
CA GLY A 501 14.23 -14.87 -9.58
C GLY A 501 15.44 -15.69 -9.94
N GLY A 502 15.84 -15.57 -11.19
CA GLY A 502 16.99 -16.29 -11.70
C GLY A 502 17.44 -15.73 -13.04
N GLY A 503 18.62 -16.17 -13.44
CA GLY A 503 19.22 -15.70 -14.67
C GLY A 503 20.50 -16.42 -15.00
N PHE A 504 21.06 -16.06 -16.15
CA PHE A 504 22.28 -16.63 -16.68
C PHE A 504 23.34 -15.55 -16.90
N LYS A 505 24.60 -15.99 -16.90
CA LYS A 505 25.77 -15.20 -17.29
C LYS A 505 26.53 -15.94 -18.38
N LEU A 506 26.88 -15.24 -19.45
CA LEU A 506 27.84 -15.67 -20.46
C LEU A 506 29.10 -14.83 -20.29
N ASP A 507 30.20 -15.49 -19.94
CA ASP A 507 31.45 -14.86 -19.54
C ASP A 507 32.50 -15.05 -20.66
N TYR A 508 32.80 -13.97 -21.39
CA TYR A 508 33.85 -13.93 -22.40
C TYR A 508 35.00 -13.05 -21.93
N ARG A 509 36.18 -13.23 -22.53
CA ARG A 509 37.44 -12.61 -22.07
C ARG A 509 37.37 -11.09 -21.83
N PHE A 510 36.61 -10.37 -22.64
CA PHE A 510 36.54 -8.89 -22.58
C PHE A 510 35.14 -8.36 -22.31
N VAL A 511 34.12 -9.22 -22.41
CA VAL A 511 32.71 -8.84 -22.27
C VAL A 511 31.99 -9.97 -21.55
N ASP A 512 31.20 -9.65 -20.54
CA ASP A 512 30.15 -10.54 -20.07
C ASP A 512 28.78 -9.99 -20.45
N VAL A 513 27.85 -10.91 -20.68
CA VAL A 513 26.44 -10.58 -20.91
C VAL A 513 25.60 -11.41 -19.96
N ARG A 514 24.63 -10.75 -19.34
CA ARG A 514 23.72 -11.33 -18.35
C ARG A 514 22.28 -11.06 -18.73
N GLY A 515 21.42 -12.02 -18.43
CA GLY A 515 19.99 -11.89 -18.58
C GLY A 515 19.27 -12.68 -17.50
N GLY A 516 18.10 -12.22 -17.09
CA GLY A 516 17.33 -12.85 -16.04
C GLY A 516 15.89 -12.37 -15.98
N VAL A 517 15.16 -13.01 -15.08
CA VAL A 517 13.78 -12.66 -14.75
C VAL A 517 13.57 -12.83 -13.25
N ALA A 518 12.82 -11.92 -12.66
CA ALA A 518 12.34 -12.01 -11.29
C ALA A 518 10.82 -11.79 -11.25
N TYR A 519 10.21 -12.19 -10.14
CA TYR A 519 8.80 -11.96 -9.87
C TYR A 519 8.59 -11.79 -8.37
N ASP A 520 7.83 -10.78 -7.98
CA ASP A 520 7.45 -10.58 -6.59
C ASP A 520 6.07 -11.22 -6.34
N LEU A 521 6.01 -12.27 -5.52
CA LEU A 521 4.78 -13.00 -5.22
C LEU A 521 3.78 -12.16 -4.40
N ARG A 522 4.20 -11.01 -3.87
CA ARG A 522 3.37 -10.14 -3.02
C ARG A 522 3.05 -8.79 -3.67
N ARG A 523 3.61 -8.50 -4.85
CA ARG A 523 3.44 -7.21 -5.53
C ARG A 523 3.00 -7.38 -6.98
N ASP A 524 2.31 -6.37 -7.49
CA ASP A 524 1.70 -6.37 -8.81
C ASP A 524 2.58 -5.72 -9.91
N THR A 525 3.90 -5.77 -9.74
CA THR A 525 4.89 -5.21 -10.68
C THR A 525 4.98 -5.97 -12.00
N GLY A 526 4.34 -7.14 -12.08
CA GLY A 526 4.52 -8.09 -13.17
C GLY A 526 5.87 -8.82 -13.05
N ALA A 527 6.26 -9.53 -14.10
CA ALA A 527 7.60 -10.06 -14.21
C ALA A 527 8.60 -8.90 -14.32
N ILE A 528 9.76 -9.03 -13.71
CA ILE A 528 10.85 -8.07 -13.76
C ILE A 528 11.90 -8.66 -14.69
N LEU A 529 12.07 -8.05 -15.85
CA LEU A 529 13.09 -8.44 -16.82
C LEU A 529 14.40 -7.78 -16.47
N THR A 530 15.49 -8.54 -16.46
CA THR A 530 16.81 -8.03 -16.08
C THR A 530 17.84 -8.30 -17.16
N ALA A 531 18.73 -7.35 -17.39
CA ALA A 531 19.84 -7.48 -18.33
C ALA A 531 21.06 -6.73 -17.82
N GLY A 532 22.24 -7.20 -18.21
CA GLY A 532 23.47 -6.49 -17.90
C GLY A 532 24.63 -6.85 -18.82
N VAL A 533 25.59 -5.94 -18.85
CA VAL A 533 26.81 -6.07 -19.63
C VAL A 533 27.99 -5.57 -18.80
N ASN A 534 29.06 -6.34 -18.80
CA ASN A 534 30.33 -5.92 -18.23
C ASN A 534 31.36 -5.82 -19.34
N ILE A 535 32.14 -4.75 -19.36
CA ILE A 535 33.26 -4.54 -20.28
C ILE A 535 34.55 -4.52 -19.46
N LEU A 536 35.46 -5.45 -19.79
CA LEU A 536 36.81 -5.59 -19.20
C LEU A 536 36.88 -5.87 -17.69
N GLY A 537 35.77 -6.24 -17.05
CA GLY A 537 35.65 -6.34 -15.59
C GLY A 537 35.39 -5.00 -14.89
N LEU A 538 35.66 -3.89 -15.58
CA LEU A 538 35.74 -2.55 -14.98
C LEU A 538 34.43 -1.78 -15.01
N ILE A 539 33.74 -1.82 -16.16
CA ILE A 539 32.52 -1.06 -16.39
C ILE A 539 31.38 -2.05 -16.53
N ASP A 540 30.52 -2.07 -15.52
CA ASP A 540 29.37 -2.94 -15.42
C ASP A 540 28.11 -2.09 -15.41
N ILE A 541 27.14 -2.41 -16.26
CA ILE A 541 25.82 -1.78 -16.30
C ILE A 541 24.77 -2.88 -16.18
N ALA A 542 23.80 -2.67 -15.28
CA ALA A 542 22.64 -3.53 -15.11
C ALA A 542 21.37 -2.70 -15.19
N ALA A 543 20.31 -3.27 -15.78
CA ALA A 543 18.99 -2.68 -15.84
C ALA A 543 17.93 -3.73 -15.52
N GLU A 544 16.89 -3.29 -14.82
CA GLU A 544 15.73 -4.09 -14.41
C GLU A 544 14.46 -3.32 -14.76
N VAL A 545 13.46 -3.97 -15.35
CA VAL A 545 12.18 -3.33 -15.70
C VAL A 545 11.00 -4.28 -15.49
N GLY A 546 9.97 -3.80 -14.80
CA GLY A 546 8.70 -4.52 -14.63
C GLY A 546 7.87 -4.54 -15.91
N THR A 547 7.18 -5.65 -16.17
CA THR A 547 6.29 -5.80 -17.33
C THR A 547 4.95 -5.09 -17.16
N THR A 548 4.59 -4.68 -15.94
CA THR A 548 3.38 -3.88 -15.70
C THR A 548 3.70 -2.39 -15.88
N TRP A 549 3.09 -1.79 -16.90
CA TRP A 549 3.18 -0.37 -17.21
C TRP A 549 1.87 0.33 -16.87
N VAL A 550 1.97 1.55 -16.37
CA VAL A 550 0.81 2.34 -15.95
C VAL A 550 0.98 3.80 -16.36
N ASP A 551 -0.16 4.47 -16.54
CA ASP A 551 -0.20 5.90 -16.85
C ASP A 551 -0.17 6.72 -15.56
N TYR A 552 0.87 7.53 -15.41
CA TYR A 552 1.01 8.54 -14.36
C TYR A 552 0.72 9.92 -14.96
N PHE A 553 -0.53 10.38 -14.84
CA PHE A 553 -0.93 11.74 -15.23
C PHE A 553 -0.50 12.15 -16.64
N GLY A 554 -0.67 11.26 -17.62
CA GLY A 554 -0.31 11.44 -19.02
C GLY A 554 1.09 10.92 -19.41
N THR A 555 1.82 10.31 -18.47
CA THR A 555 3.13 9.71 -18.72
C THR A 555 3.11 8.22 -18.39
N THR A 556 3.26 7.35 -19.39
CA THR A 556 3.36 5.90 -19.17
C THR A 556 4.75 5.51 -18.66
N ALA A 557 4.82 4.84 -17.52
CA ALA A 557 6.07 4.32 -16.97
C ALA A 557 5.85 2.95 -16.29
N PRO A 558 6.91 2.12 -16.14
CA PRO A 558 6.77 0.83 -15.47
C PRO A 558 6.52 1.00 -13.96
N LYS A 559 5.82 0.05 -13.33
CA LYS A 559 5.66 0.03 -11.86
C LYS A 559 6.97 -0.23 -11.13
N TYR A 560 7.96 -0.81 -11.81
CA TYR A 560 9.30 -1.07 -11.28
C TYR A 560 10.35 -0.81 -12.35
N ALA A 561 11.39 -0.08 -12.01
CA ALA A 561 12.59 0.04 -12.83
C ALA A 561 13.81 0.28 -11.95
N ASN A 562 14.96 -0.28 -12.32
CA ASN A 562 16.23 -0.07 -11.63
C ASN A 562 17.36 -0.02 -12.65
N VAL A 563 18.33 0.87 -12.44
CA VAL A 563 19.56 0.93 -13.23
C VAL A 563 20.75 1.02 -12.28
N ARG A 564 21.81 0.29 -12.60
CA ARG A 564 23.04 0.24 -11.82
C ARG A 564 24.26 0.40 -12.70
N VAL A 565 25.27 1.06 -12.16
CA VAL A 565 26.61 1.16 -12.72
C VAL A 565 27.61 0.73 -11.66
N GLY A 566 28.60 -0.06 -12.04
CA GLY A 566 29.57 -0.60 -11.11
C GLY A 566 30.74 -1.27 -11.81
N GLY A 567 31.43 -2.13 -11.09
CA GLY A 567 32.53 -2.91 -11.60
C GLY A 567 33.17 -3.76 -10.52
N SER A 568 34.11 -4.62 -10.93
CA SER A 568 34.87 -5.40 -9.97
C SER A 568 36.25 -5.75 -10.46
N PHE A 569 37.18 -5.81 -9.52
CA PHE A 569 38.53 -6.30 -9.73
C PHE A 569 38.68 -7.62 -9.01
N SER A 570 39.35 -8.58 -9.64
CA SER A 570 39.67 -9.86 -9.01
C SER A 570 41.08 -10.27 -9.41
N TRP A 571 41.88 -10.69 -8.44
CA TRP A 571 43.25 -11.17 -8.64
C TRP A 571 43.61 -12.29 -7.69
#